data_AF-A0A8B6G7N6-F1
#
_entry.id   AF-A0A8B6G7N6-F1
#
_cell.length_a   1.000
_cell.length_b   1.000
_cell.length_c   1.000
_cell.angle_alpha   90.00
_cell.angle_beta   90.00
_cell.angle_gamma   90.00
#
_symmetry.space_group_name_H-M   'P 1'
#
loop_
_entity.id
_entity.type
_entity.pdbx_description
1 polymer ?
#
loop_
_entity_poly.entity_id
_entity_poly.type
_entity_poly.pdbx_seq_one_letter_code
_entity_poly.pdbx_strand_id
1 'polypeptide(L)'
;MDIEAEDGAQSLFSRHHDFSDNSRLSDYSSPEHSENLITNFETFRIEGGYSDVTLVVDGKHFPCHRVILAAGSRYFKSMFSSGMEECRKNKIDLQQVDSNVFEYVLHFIYTGRVQITTPILQDLFQQAYMFQIEPLVNLCVKFFKENMNESNCLAALMLADTHAHSQLYEISKELACFHFKTIVNDDDFCRLSLQCVMDVLCDRRLRCDGEHQVFEMAIKWLDADGNEGRRKNFRFKILEAVKFPMIKKEYLLDIVSKSPHVMQDEKGLKLYEEAITYHMVPSRRHMLNSFQITPRLTSSNHETAILLGGRLADGLSIDVESFRSDTGEFTSLKPLPFKKRNEFTASVIGNDIYVSGGLRSAEFWKYDSGFETWLRGPSLQTARRRHAMAAQQDSLYVLGGFDEDMVLKSVEKWTNGSSWMQAGSLCHAVENMGFVAHDKHIYLFGGKNNDEIVTNTVQCYDTTMETCTILSQPLPACDMCLGSTVLNKQIYVIGLEGAFRYTPETEIWEILPELICPRDFVSVAVIDEKLYTFGGRRRGAKDRLYTDIIECFDPKKNAWEKVGTIPIPMYSYGCVRIFLNEKPHSD
;
A
#
# COMPACT_ATOMS: atom_id res chain seq x y z
N MET A 1 -17.50 5.42 23.70
CA MET A 1 -18.29 4.62 24.66
C MET A 1 -17.33 4.26 25.76
N ASP A 2 -17.47 4.98 26.87
CA ASP A 2 -16.78 4.74 28.12
C ASP A 2 -17.00 3.29 28.54
N ILE A 3 -15.91 2.56 28.74
CA ILE A 3 -15.95 1.23 29.37
C ILE A 3 -15.38 1.45 30.76
N GLU A 4 -16.27 1.72 31.70
CA GLU A 4 -16.02 1.56 33.13
C GLU A 4 -15.66 0.09 33.39
N ALA A 5 -14.48 -0.12 33.96
CA ALA A 5 -14.07 -1.43 34.45
C ALA A 5 -14.77 -1.67 35.79
N GLU A 6 -15.92 -2.35 35.76
CA GLU A 6 -16.57 -2.91 36.95
C GLU A 6 -15.69 -4.01 37.57
N ASP A 7 -15.13 -3.67 38.72
CA ASP A 7 -15.17 -4.41 39.99
C ASP A 7 -15.17 -5.96 39.93
N GLY A 8 -13.99 -6.52 39.71
CA GLY A 8 -13.69 -7.94 39.93
C GLY A 8 -13.27 -8.24 41.37
N ALA A 9 -14.10 -7.93 42.37
CA ALA A 9 -13.85 -8.28 43.77
C ALA A 9 -15.13 -8.72 44.50
N GLN A 10 -15.89 -9.64 43.91
CA GLN A 10 -16.92 -10.36 44.67
C GLN A 10 -16.38 -11.66 45.29
N SER A 11 -16.61 -11.76 46.59
CA SER A 11 -16.87 -12.98 47.37
C SER A 11 -15.67 -13.75 47.96
N LEU A 12 -15.22 -13.30 49.13
CA LEU A 12 -14.66 -14.18 50.19
C LEU A 12 -15.68 -14.52 51.30
N PHE A 13 -16.89 -13.91 51.29
CA PHE A 13 -17.91 -14.10 52.33
C PHE A 13 -19.02 -15.13 51.98
N SER A 14 -18.92 -15.87 50.87
CA SER A 14 -19.99 -16.78 50.42
C SER A 14 -19.81 -18.26 50.81
N ARG A 15 -19.19 -18.57 51.95
CA ARG A 15 -19.21 -19.95 52.48
C ARG A 15 -19.58 -20.01 53.95
N HIS A 16 -20.81 -20.49 54.14
CA HIS A 16 -21.43 -21.01 55.36
C HIS A 16 -21.83 -19.98 56.41
N HIS A 17 -23.10 -19.57 56.36
CA HIS A 17 -24.03 -19.91 57.44
C HIS A 17 -25.47 -19.77 56.98
N ASP A 18 -26.20 -20.89 56.94
CA ASP A 18 -27.66 -20.90 57.03
C ASP A 18 -28.05 -20.29 58.38
N PHE A 19 -28.32 -19.00 58.40
CA PHE A 19 -29.14 -18.41 59.44
C PHE A 19 -30.22 -17.55 58.76
N SER A 20 -31.43 -18.09 58.85
CA SER A 20 -32.68 -17.37 58.65
C SER A 20 -32.73 -16.19 59.62
N ASP A 21 -32.36 -14.99 59.19
CA ASP A 21 -32.90 -13.77 59.79
C ASP A 21 -32.73 -12.53 58.90
N ASN A 22 -33.71 -11.64 59.02
CA ASN A 22 -33.93 -10.46 58.18
C ASN A 22 -32.95 -9.32 58.56
N SER A 23 -31.63 -9.55 58.49
CA SER A 23 -30.61 -8.56 58.82
C SER A 23 -30.21 -7.73 57.59
N ARG A 24 -30.42 -6.42 57.63
CA ARG A 24 -29.84 -5.48 56.64
C ARG A 24 -28.32 -5.61 56.68
N LEU A 25 -27.73 -6.23 55.66
CA LEU A 25 -26.30 -6.12 55.39
C LEU A 25 -26.02 -4.70 54.90
N SER A 26 -25.13 -4.01 55.61
CA SER A 26 -24.59 -2.70 55.20
C SER A 26 -23.11 -2.89 54.93
N ASP A 27 -22.70 -2.80 53.66
CA ASP A 27 -21.29 -2.82 53.27
C ASP A 27 -20.69 -1.41 53.43
N TYR A 28 -19.57 -1.32 54.15
CA TYR A 28 -18.81 -0.09 54.35
C TYR A 28 -17.41 -0.25 53.72
N SER A 29 -16.96 0.74 52.95
CA SER A 29 -15.61 0.81 52.40
C SER A 29 -14.94 2.13 52.79
N SER A 30 -13.63 2.08 53.05
CA SER A 30 -12.81 3.27 53.33
C SER A 30 -11.87 3.50 52.15
N PRO A 31 -12.09 4.56 51.34
CA PRO A 31 -11.24 4.85 50.17
C PRO A 31 -9.82 5.26 50.56
N GLU A 32 -9.63 5.84 51.75
CA GLU A 32 -8.32 6.31 52.25
C GLU A 32 -7.42 5.15 52.73
N HIS A 33 -7.99 3.97 52.99
CA HIS A 33 -7.26 2.85 53.57
C HIS A 33 -6.09 2.40 52.68
N SER A 34 -6.31 2.28 51.37
CA SER A 34 -5.28 1.87 50.41
C SER A 34 -4.15 2.89 50.28
N GLU A 35 -4.47 4.19 50.26
CA GLU A 35 -3.46 5.25 50.18
C GLU A 35 -2.59 5.32 51.44
N ASN A 36 -3.21 5.16 52.62
CA ASN A 36 -2.50 5.09 53.88
C ASN A 36 -1.60 3.84 53.96
N LEU A 37 -2.07 2.69 53.48
CA LEU A 37 -1.24 1.47 53.39
C LEU A 37 -0.01 1.67 52.49
N ILE A 38 -0.19 2.24 51.30
CA ILE A 38 0.90 2.54 50.38
C ILE A 38 1.93 3.47 51.04
N THR A 39 1.46 4.53 51.69
CA THR A 39 2.32 5.50 52.38
C THR A 39 3.13 4.82 53.49
N ASN A 40 2.49 3.96 54.29
CA ASN A 40 3.16 3.23 55.36
C ASN A 40 4.22 2.25 54.82
N PHE A 41 3.93 1.52 53.74
CA PHE A 41 4.90 0.61 53.13
C PHE A 41 6.12 1.35 52.57
N GLU A 42 5.91 2.54 52.01
CA GLU A 42 7.00 3.40 51.56
C GLU A 42 7.84 3.92 52.74
N THR A 43 7.23 4.31 53.86
CA THR A 43 7.95 4.65 55.09
C THR A 43 8.79 3.48 55.60
N PHE A 44 8.22 2.26 55.67
CA PHE A 44 8.95 1.06 56.08
C PHE A 44 10.14 0.77 55.17
N ARG A 45 10.00 0.99 53.85
CA ARG A 45 11.09 0.84 52.88
C ARG A 45 12.24 1.80 53.16
N ILE A 46 11.95 3.08 53.39
CA ILE A 46 12.95 4.13 53.64
C ILE A 46 13.70 3.87 54.96
N GLU A 47 12.98 3.45 56.00
CA GLU A 47 13.55 3.13 57.31
C GLU A 47 14.26 1.76 57.34
N GLY A 48 14.04 0.92 56.32
CA GLY A 48 14.52 -0.48 56.27
C GLY A 48 13.77 -1.44 57.20
N GLY A 49 12.68 -0.97 57.84
CA GLY A 49 11.87 -1.75 58.76
C GLY A 49 11.12 -2.88 58.06
N TYR A 50 11.01 -4.04 58.71
CA TYR A 50 10.32 -5.24 58.21
C TYR A 50 10.82 -5.80 56.86
N SER A 51 11.98 -5.33 56.37
CA SER A 51 12.59 -5.85 55.14
C SER A 51 13.02 -7.30 55.28
N ASP A 52 12.65 -8.12 54.31
CA ASP A 52 12.93 -9.57 54.23
C ASP A 52 13.83 -9.94 53.04
N VAL A 53 14.25 -8.93 52.27
CA VAL A 53 15.23 -9.06 51.18
C VAL A 53 15.98 -7.75 50.95
N THR A 54 17.25 -7.83 50.58
CA THR A 54 18.05 -6.68 50.12
C THR A 54 18.46 -6.90 48.66
N LEU A 55 18.07 -5.99 47.78
CA LEU A 55 18.54 -5.96 46.39
C LEU A 55 19.82 -5.15 46.31
N VAL A 56 20.81 -5.64 45.57
CA VAL A 56 22.06 -4.93 45.29
C VAL A 56 22.12 -4.61 43.81
N VAL A 57 22.36 -3.33 43.50
CA VAL A 57 22.45 -2.80 42.14
C VAL A 57 23.62 -1.83 42.11
N ASP A 58 24.61 -2.05 41.24
CA ASP A 58 25.87 -1.28 41.19
C ASP A 58 26.55 -1.08 42.56
N GLY A 59 26.45 -2.07 43.45
CA GLY A 59 26.97 -1.98 44.82
C GLY A 59 26.13 -1.16 45.80
N LYS A 60 25.06 -0.49 45.35
CA LYS A 60 24.07 0.18 46.22
C LYS A 60 23.07 -0.85 46.76
N HIS A 61 22.72 -0.73 48.03
CA HIS A 61 21.86 -1.66 48.75
C HIS A 61 20.45 -1.09 48.93
N PHE A 62 19.43 -1.88 48.57
CA PHE A 62 18.02 -1.52 48.64
C PHE A 62 17.25 -2.53 49.51
N PRO A 63 16.99 -2.23 50.79
CA PRO A 63 16.13 -3.07 51.65
C PRO A 63 14.68 -3.01 51.16
N CYS A 64 14.06 -4.18 51.00
CA CYS A 64 12.74 -4.33 50.37
C CYS A 64 11.90 -5.44 51.02
N HIS A 65 10.63 -5.50 50.63
CA HIS A 65 9.67 -6.52 51.02
C HIS A 65 9.33 -7.42 49.81
N ARG A 66 9.56 -8.73 49.92
CA ARG A 66 9.31 -9.73 48.87
C ARG A 66 7.86 -9.69 48.37
N VAL A 67 6.91 -9.53 49.29
CA VAL A 67 5.48 -9.50 48.97
C VAL A 67 5.11 -8.30 48.09
N ILE A 68 5.67 -7.12 48.37
CA ILE A 68 5.40 -5.89 47.60
C ILE A 68 6.05 -6.01 46.22
N LEU A 69 7.31 -6.45 46.17
CA LEU A 69 8.01 -6.70 44.90
C LEU A 69 7.27 -7.72 44.03
N ALA A 70 6.80 -8.83 44.60
CA ALA A 70 6.03 -9.86 43.88
C ALA A 70 4.64 -9.37 43.45
N ALA A 71 4.02 -8.46 44.20
CA ALA A 71 2.74 -7.86 43.83
C ALA A 71 2.90 -6.88 42.66
N GLY A 72 3.96 -6.06 42.67
CA GLY A 72 4.21 -5.03 41.65
C GLY A 72 4.98 -5.50 40.41
N SER A 73 5.61 -6.67 40.44
CA SER A 73 6.46 -7.17 39.35
C SER A 73 6.34 -8.69 39.16
N ARG A 74 6.02 -9.10 37.93
CA ARG A 74 5.97 -10.53 37.57
C ARG A 74 7.35 -11.19 37.59
N TYR A 75 8.40 -10.43 37.28
CA TYR A 75 9.79 -10.88 37.39
C TYR A 75 10.13 -11.30 38.82
N PHE A 76 9.89 -10.41 39.80
CA PHE A 76 10.16 -10.72 41.21
C PHE A 76 9.24 -11.81 41.76
N LYS A 77 7.96 -11.83 41.35
CA LYS A 77 7.05 -12.92 41.68
C LYS A 77 7.60 -14.28 41.24
N SER A 78 8.11 -14.36 40.01
CA SER A 78 8.70 -15.57 39.46
C SER A 78 9.99 -15.94 40.17
N MET A 79 10.87 -14.97 40.43
CA MET A 79 12.13 -15.16 41.17
C MET A 79 11.90 -15.74 42.57
N PHE A 80 10.89 -15.26 43.31
CA PHE A 80 10.61 -15.73 44.66
C PHE A 80 9.79 -17.02 44.72
N SER A 81 9.24 -17.49 43.60
CA SER A 81 8.43 -18.72 43.53
C SER A 81 9.09 -19.85 42.73
N SER A 82 10.21 -19.61 42.05
CA SER A 82 10.88 -20.57 41.16
C SER A 82 11.63 -21.71 41.86
N GLY A 83 11.80 -21.65 43.19
CA GLY A 83 12.55 -22.64 43.96
C GLY A 83 14.07 -22.63 43.74
N MET A 84 14.60 -21.66 42.98
CA MET A 84 16.04 -21.44 42.74
C MET A 84 16.75 -20.84 43.97
N GLU A 85 18.08 -20.75 43.95
CA GLU A 85 18.88 -20.29 45.09
C GLU A 85 18.48 -18.89 45.59
N GLU A 86 18.10 -18.00 44.67
CA GLU A 86 17.66 -16.63 44.92
C GLU A 86 16.42 -16.58 45.83
N CYS A 87 15.57 -17.61 45.78
CA CYS A 87 14.44 -17.75 46.68
C CYS A 87 14.87 -17.80 48.15
N ARG A 88 16.07 -18.34 48.44
CA ARG A 88 16.61 -18.56 49.79
C ARG A 88 17.63 -17.51 50.23
N LYS A 89 18.09 -16.66 49.32
CA LYS A 89 19.07 -15.60 49.62
C LYS A 89 18.35 -14.35 50.14
N ASN A 90 18.82 -13.82 51.27
CA ASN A 90 18.34 -12.53 51.80
C ASN A 90 18.99 -11.33 51.10
N LYS A 91 20.00 -11.57 50.24
CA LYS A 91 20.71 -10.57 49.44
C LYS A 91 20.78 -11.05 47.99
N ILE A 92 20.25 -10.26 47.07
CA ILE A 92 20.15 -10.61 45.63
C ILE A 92 20.87 -9.52 44.84
N ASP A 93 21.79 -9.93 43.97
CA ASP A 93 22.59 -9.03 43.13
C ASP A 93 21.97 -8.96 41.73
N LEU A 94 21.51 -7.78 41.32
CA LEU A 94 20.89 -7.55 40.01
C LEU A 94 21.95 -7.01 39.05
N GLN A 95 22.31 -7.82 38.07
CA GLN A 95 23.29 -7.48 37.05
C GLN A 95 22.66 -6.66 35.92
N GLN A 96 23.42 -5.75 35.32
CA GLN A 96 23.01 -4.93 34.15
C GLN A 96 21.84 -3.98 34.41
N VAL A 97 21.76 -3.43 35.62
CA VAL A 97 20.71 -2.50 36.05
C VAL A 97 21.40 -1.25 36.58
N ASP A 98 21.03 -0.08 36.05
CA ASP A 98 21.51 1.20 36.58
C ASP A 98 20.83 1.51 37.92
N SER A 99 21.63 1.71 38.96
CA SER A 99 21.15 1.94 40.33
C SER A 99 20.36 3.26 40.53
N ASN A 100 20.59 4.30 39.71
CA ASN A 100 19.85 5.55 39.80
C ASN A 100 18.45 5.40 39.21
N VAL A 101 18.34 4.71 38.08
CA VAL A 101 17.05 4.43 37.43
C VAL A 101 16.24 3.40 38.23
N PHE A 102 16.94 2.42 38.82
CA PHE A 102 16.29 1.39 39.63
C PHE A 102 15.55 1.99 40.84
N GLU A 103 16.03 3.09 41.40
CA GLU A 103 15.34 3.78 42.50
C GLU A 103 13.96 4.29 42.08
N TYR A 104 13.80 4.79 40.85
CA TYR A 104 12.50 5.18 40.30
C TYR A 104 11.59 3.97 40.07
N VAL A 105 12.14 2.87 39.57
CA VAL A 105 11.40 1.61 39.40
C VAL A 105 10.90 1.09 40.74
N LEU A 106 11.76 1.07 41.75
CA LEU A 106 11.43 0.61 43.08
C LEU A 106 10.39 1.52 43.75
N HIS A 107 10.57 2.83 43.67
CA HIS A 107 9.59 3.80 44.16
C HIS A 107 8.23 3.60 43.48
N PHE A 108 8.19 3.33 42.17
CA PHE A 108 6.95 3.04 41.46
C PHE A 108 6.28 1.75 41.95
N ILE A 109 7.05 0.68 42.20
CA ILE A 109 6.51 -0.59 42.74
C ILE A 109 5.77 -0.35 44.06
N TYR A 110 6.29 0.52 44.93
CA TYR A 110 5.68 0.80 46.23
C TYR A 110 4.52 1.79 46.14
N THR A 111 4.65 2.83 45.33
CA THR A 111 3.75 4.00 45.39
C THR A 111 2.80 4.15 44.21
N GLY A 112 3.08 3.46 43.10
CA GLY A 112 2.42 3.70 41.81
C GLY A 112 2.76 5.05 41.16
N ARG A 113 3.75 5.78 41.68
CA ARG A 113 4.15 7.12 41.21
C ARG A 113 5.57 7.13 40.67
N VAL A 114 5.79 7.85 39.56
CA VAL A 114 7.10 8.02 38.94
C VAL A 114 7.21 9.42 38.32
N GLN A 115 8.40 10.00 38.35
CA GLN A 115 8.72 11.23 37.64
C GLN A 115 9.60 10.87 36.45
N ILE A 116 9.07 11.03 35.23
CA ILE A 116 9.76 10.67 34.00
C ILE A 116 10.40 11.92 33.40
N THR A 117 11.67 11.82 33.00
CA THR A 117 12.40 12.87 32.28
C THR A 117 13.07 12.26 31.05
N THR A 118 13.37 13.09 30.03
CA THR A 118 13.98 12.62 28.78
C THR A 118 15.28 11.83 28.97
N PRO A 119 16.23 12.24 29.85
CA PRO A 119 17.49 11.50 30.03
C PRO A 119 17.31 10.09 30.59
N ILE A 120 16.33 9.87 31.48
CA ILE A 120 16.14 8.57 32.14
C ILE A 120 15.16 7.65 31.40
N LEU A 121 14.44 8.18 30.40
CA LEU A 121 13.28 7.50 29.79
C LEU A 121 13.64 6.14 29.16
N GLN A 122 14.76 6.07 28.44
CA GLN A 122 15.19 4.84 27.75
C GLN A 122 15.53 3.74 28.76
N ASP A 123 16.38 4.06 29.74
CA ASP A 123 16.79 3.13 30.78
C ASP A 123 15.60 2.73 31.67
N LEU A 124 14.71 3.68 31.99
CA LEU A 124 13.50 3.41 32.78
C LEU A 124 12.56 2.45 32.04
N PHE A 125 12.37 2.64 30.73
CA PHE A 125 11.59 1.73 29.89
C PHE A 125 12.24 0.33 29.86
N GLN A 126 13.55 0.26 29.63
CA GLN A 126 14.28 -1.02 29.58
C GLN A 126 14.18 -1.78 30.91
N GLN A 127 14.38 -1.10 32.04
CA GLN A 127 14.24 -1.72 33.36
C GLN A 127 12.79 -2.11 33.67
N ALA A 128 11.81 -1.25 33.37
CA ALA A 128 10.40 -1.58 33.55
C ALA A 128 9.99 -2.82 32.76
N TYR A 129 10.50 -2.96 31.54
CA TYR A 129 10.29 -4.14 30.69
C TYR A 129 11.00 -5.38 31.26
N MET A 130 12.27 -5.26 31.65
CA MET A 130 13.06 -6.33 32.29
C MET A 130 12.35 -6.87 33.54
N PHE A 131 11.84 -5.98 34.39
CA PHE A 131 11.12 -6.33 35.61
C PHE A 131 9.64 -6.65 35.37
N GLN A 132 9.16 -6.61 34.12
CA GLN A 132 7.78 -6.93 33.74
C GLN A 132 6.73 -6.11 34.51
N ILE A 133 6.94 -4.80 34.58
CA ILE A 133 6.06 -3.83 35.25
C ILE A 133 5.26 -3.06 34.19
N GLU A 134 4.21 -3.72 33.69
CA GLU A 134 3.39 -3.23 32.58
C GLU A 134 2.82 -1.80 32.79
N PRO A 135 2.32 -1.40 33.97
CA PRO A 135 1.82 -0.04 34.17
C PRO A 135 2.92 1.02 33.98
N LEU A 136 4.16 0.72 34.37
CA LEU A 136 5.30 1.63 34.21
C LEU A 136 5.72 1.72 32.74
N VAL A 137 5.74 0.59 32.03
CA VAL A 137 5.99 0.55 30.57
C VAL A 137 4.99 1.44 29.84
N ASN A 138 3.69 1.34 30.17
CA ASN A 138 2.64 2.15 29.56
C ASN A 138 2.82 3.66 29.82
N LEU A 139 3.27 4.04 31.02
CA LEU A 139 3.60 5.45 31.33
C LEU A 139 4.81 5.94 30.53
N CYS A 140 5.84 5.12 30.36
CA CYS A 140 6.98 5.44 29.50
C CYS A 140 6.56 5.61 28.03
N VAL A 141 5.72 4.72 27.49
CA VAL A 141 5.19 4.82 26.11
C VAL A 141 4.35 6.07 25.94
N LYS A 142 3.52 6.42 26.92
CA LYS A 142 2.77 7.69 26.92
C LYS A 142 3.72 8.89 26.86
N PHE A 143 4.77 8.89 27.68
CA PHE A 143 5.76 9.98 27.68
C PHE A 143 6.55 10.05 26.36
N PHE A 144 6.92 8.91 25.77
CA PHE A 144 7.48 8.85 24.41
C PHE A 144 6.55 9.51 23.42
N LYS A 145 5.27 9.12 23.39
CA LYS A 145 4.27 9.67 22.45
C LYS A 145 4.14 11.20 22.55
N GLU A 146 4.26 11.76 23.74
CA GLU A 146 4.12 13.21 23.99
C GLU A 146 5.40 14.00 23.68
N ASN A 147 6.59 13.36 23.67
CA ASN A 147 7.89 14.05 23.62
C ASN A 147 8.83 13.58 22.50
N MET A 148 8.40 12.67 21.64
CA MET A 148 9.21 12.18 20.52
C MET A 148 9.31 13.24 19.42
N ASN A 149 10.49 13.37 18.83
CA ASN A 149 10.81 14.33 17.77
C ASN A 149 11.88 13.73 16.83
N GLU A 150 12.31 14.50 15.82
CA GLU A 150 13.27 14.06 14.81
C GLU A 150 14.61 13.56 15.37
N SER A 151 15.04 14.03 16.54
CA SER A 151 16.34 13.70 17.16
C SER A 151 16.33 12.45 18.04
N ASN A 152 15.15 11.96 18.46
CA ASN A 152 15.05 10.79 19.35
C ASN A 152 14.18 9.66 18.78
N CYS A 153 13.49 9.88 17.65
CA CYS A 153 12.59 8.89 17.06
C CYS A 153 13.30 7.60 16.63
N LEU A 154 14.53 7.69 16.09
CA LEU A 154 15.32 6.51 15.72
C LEU A 154 15.75 5.69 16.93
N ALA A 155 16.21 6.35 17.99
CA ALA A 155 16.56 5.67 19.23
C ALA A 155 15.34 4.99 19.88
N ALA A 156 14.17 5.64 19.85
CA ALA A 156 12.91 5.04 20.29
C ALA A 156 12.50 3.83 19.43
N LEU A 157 12.68 3.92 18.10
CA LEU A 157 12.43 2.81 17.18
C LEU A 157 13.34 1.61 17.47
N MET A 158 14.64 1.84 17.68
CA MET A 158 15.60 0.80 18.08
C MET A 158 15.24 0.14 19.41
N LEU A 159 14.83 0.95 20.40
CA LEU A 159 14.41 0.45 21.71
C LEU A 159 13.15 -0.42 21.58
N ALA A 160 12.17 0.02 20.77
CA ALA A 160 10.97 -0.74 20.50
C ALA A 160 11.25 -2.07 19.79
N ASP A 161 12.15 -2.07 18.79
CA ASP A 161 12.58 -3.29 18.07
C ASP A 161 13.26 -4.28 19.03
N THR A 162 14.20 -3.79 19.84
CA THR A 162 14.96 -4.61 20.82
C THR A 162 14.04 -5.31 21.82
N HIS A 163 12.98 -4.62 22.26
CA HIS A 163 12.01 -5.15 23.22
C HIS A 163 10.76 -5.76 22.56
N ALA A 164 10.68 -5.80 21.23
CA ALA A 164 9.50 -6.24 20.47
C ALA A 164 8.19 -5.52 20.90
N HIS A 165 8.27 -4.23 21.25
CA HIS A 165 7.13 -3.46 21.73
C HIS A 165 6.37 -2.79 20.57
N SER A 166 5.31 -3.43 20.10
CA SER A 166 4.55 -3.03 18.90
C SER A 166 4.05 -1.58 18.88
N GLN A 167 3.44 -1.10 19.96
CA GLN A 167 2.88 0.26 19.98
C GLN A 167 3.93 1.36 19.85
N LEU A 168 5.03 1.24 20.62
CA LEU A 168 6.16 2.18 20.52
C LEU A 168 6.83 2.08 19.15
N TYR A 169 6.93 0.88 18.58
CA TYR A 169 7.50 0.66 17.25
C TYR A 169 6.73 1.41 16.16
N GLU A 170 5.40 1.25 16.12
CA GLU A 170 4.56 1.92 15.11
C GLU A 170 4.62 3.44 15.23
N ILE A 171 4.50 4.00 16.44
CA ILE A 171 4.57 5.45 16.67
C ILE A 171 5.95 5.99 16.24
N SER A 172 7.02 5.29 16.61
CA SER A 172 8.39 5.71 16.27
C SER A 172 8.66 5.62 14.77
N LYS A 173 8.18 4.56 14.10
CA LYS A 173 8.28 4.36 12.66
C LYS A 173 7.51 5.44 11.89
N GLU A 174 6.29 5.77 12.31
CA GLU A 174 5.48 6.82 11.69
C GLU A 174 6.19 8.18 11.75
N LEU A 175 6.75 8.51 12.92
CA LEU A 175 7.49 9.75 13.10
C LEU A 175 8.80 9.76 12.30
N ALA A 176 9.50 8.62 12.23
CA ALA A 176 10.69 8.46 11.38
C ALA A 176 10.36 8.64 9.89
N CYS A 177 9.23 8.11 9.42
CA CYS A 177 8.75 8.32 8.05
C CYS A 177 8.39 9.79 7.80
N PHE A 178 7.80 10.48 8.79
CA PHE A 178 7.41 11.88 8.70
C PHE A 178 8.61 12.82 8.65
N HIS A 179 9.62 12.60 9.49
CA HIS A 179 10.84 13.40 9.58
C HIS A 179 12.00 12.84 8.73
N PHE A 180 11.70 11.97 7.75
CA PHE A 180 12.72 11.25 6.98
C PHE A 180 13.77 12.19 6.37
N LYS A 181 13.37 13.36 5.84
CA LYS A 181 14.30 14.37 5.27
C LYS A 181 15.40 14.81 6.24
N THR A 182 15.11 14.90 7.53
CA THR A 182 16.09 15.26 8.56
C THR A 182 16.95 14.05 8.92
N ILE A 183 16.30 12.89 9.04
CA ILE A 183 16.90 11.61 9.44
C ILE A 183 17.94 11.10 8.44
N VAL A 184 17.88 11.49 7.15
CA VAL A 184 18.93 11.16 6.15
C VAL A 184 20.34 11.49 6.64
N ASN A 185 20.47 12.56 7.43
CA ASN A 185 21.76 13.02 7.94
C ASN A 185 22.13 12.40 9.30
N ASP A 186 21.23 11.65 9.91
CA ASP A 186 21.46 10.99 11.19
C ASP A 186 22.25 9.69 10.98
N ASP A 187 23.26 9.47 11.83
CA ASP A 187 24.08 8.26 11.81
C ASP A 187 23.44 7.12 12.61
N ASP A 188 22.47 7.41 13.48
CA ASP A 188 21.70 6.39 14.19
C ASP A 188 20.89 5.52 13.22
N PHE A 189 20.55 6.02 12.02
CA PHE A 189 19.89 5.21 11.00
C PHE A 189 20.73 3.99 10.61
N CYS A 190 22.06 4.13 10.58
CA CYS A 190 22.97 3.03 10.27
C CYS A 190 23.01 1.95 11.35
N ARG A 191 22.51 2.23 12.55
CA ARG A 191 22.44 1.29 13.69
C ARG A 191 21.15 0.46 13.69
N LEU A 192 20.17 0.82 12.86
CA LEU A 192 18.92 0.10 12.72
C LEU A 192 19.15 -1.33 12.19
N SER A 193 18.32 -2.25 12.68
CA SER A 193 18.23 -3.60 12.15
C SER A 193 17.74 -3.58 10.69
N LEU A 194 18.04 -4.65 9.95
CA LEU A 194 17.54 -4.81 8.57
C LEU A 194 16.02 -4.66 8.50
N GLN A 195 15.29 -5.19 9.48
CA GLN A 195 13.83 -5.14 9.50
C GLN A 195 13.34 -3.70 9.69
N CYS A 196 13.90 -2.95 10.65
CA CYS A 196 13.59 -1.54 10.85
C CYS A 196 13.81 -0.71 9.57
N VAL A 197 14.94 -0.90 8.90
CA VAL A 197 15.25 -0.17 7.67
C VAL A 197 14.25 -0.50 6.56
N MET A 198 13.92 -1.79 6.38
CA MET A 198 12.93 -2.20 5.40
C MET A 198 11.54 -1.61 5.72
N ASP A 199 11.12 -1.65 6.98
CA ASP A 199 9.81 -1.14 7.40
C ASP A 199 9.68 0.38 7.17
N VAL A 200 10.78 1.13 7.34
CA VAL A 200 10.81 2.58 7.05
C VAL A 200 10.87 2.83 5.53
N LEU A 201 11.83 2.24 4.82
CA LEU A 201 12.06 2.54 3.39
C LEU A 201 10.91 2.06 2.49
N CYS A 202 10.23 0.96 2.85
CA CYS A 202 9.07 0.45 2.12
C CYS A 202 7.76 1.18 2.46
N ASP A 203 7.69 1.98 3.53
CA ASP A 203 6.45 2.69 3.89
C ASP A 203 6.12 3.76 2.83
N ARG A 204 4.91 3.68 2.27
CA ARG A 204 4.44 4.62 1.24
C ARG A 204 4.20 6.03 1.79
N ARG A 205 4.11 6.21 3.11
CA ARG A 205 3.94 7.49 3.80
C ARG A 205 5.27 8.22 4.07
N LEU A 206 6.41 7.59 3.74
CA LEU A 206 7.74 8.16 3.90
C LEU A 206 7.87 9.49 3.13
N ARG A 207 8.20 10.57 3.86
CA ARG A 207 8.32 11.93 3.33
C ARG A 207 9.72 12.21 2.80
N CYS A 208 9.91 12.08 1.49
CA CYS A 208 11.15 12.43 0.80
C CYS A 208 10.91 13.41 -0.35
N ASP A 209 11.97 14.11 -0.79
CA ASP A 209 11.95 14.95 -1.99
C ASP A 209 11.95 14.13 -3.30
N GLY A 210 12.30 12.84 -3.20
CA GLY A 210 12.20 11.86 -4.26
C GLY A 210 12.96 10.59 -3.91
N GLU A 211 12.82 9.57 -4.76
CA GLU A 211 13.45 8.26 -4.50
C GLU A 211 14.98 8.28 -4.46
N HIS A 212 15.63 9.33 -4.96
CA HIS A 212 17.08 9.50 -4.83
C HIS A 212 17.53 9.52 -3.36
N GLN A 213 16.77 10.14 -2.44
CA GLN A 213 17.08 10.13 -1.00
C GLN A 213 16.94 8.73 -0.39
N VAL A 214 15.93 7.97 -0.83
CA VAL A 214 15.72 6.58 -0.40
C VAL A 214 16.87 5.70 -0.88
N PHE A 215 17.31 5.90 -2.13
CA PHE A 215 18.50 5.25 -2.67
C PHE A 215 19.77 5.59 -1.88
N GLU A 216 20.03 6.87 -1.64
CA GLU A 216 21.21 7.31 -0.86
C GLU A 216 21.21 6.70 0.54
N MET A 217 20.07 6.66 1.20
CA MET A 217 19.93 6.05 2.52
C MET A 217 20.15 4.53 2.50
N ALA A 218 19.60 3.85 1.49
CA ALA A 218 19.82 2.42 1.28
C ALA A 218 21.31 2.10 1.08
N ILE A 219 22.03 2.90 0.29
CA ILE A 219 23.47 2.76 0.09
C ILE A 219 24.23 3.09 1.39
N LYS A 220 23.91 4.19 2.08
CA LYS A 220 24.51 4.59 3.37
C LYS A 220 24.42 3.45 4.39
N TRP A 221 23.25 2.81 4.51
CA TRP A 221 23.07 1.69 5.42
C TRP A 221 23.85 0.45 4.99
N LEU A 222 23.93 0.14 3.69
CA LEU A 222 24.70 -1.00 3.16
C LEU A 222 26.21 -0.83 3.37
N ASP A 223 26.71 0.41 3.32
CA ASP A 223 28.13 0.74 3.47
C ASP A 223 28.57 0.89 4.95
N ALA A 224 27.62 1.01 5.89
CA ALA A 224 27.92 1.25 7.30
C ALA A 224 28.73 0.14 7.99
N ASP A 225 28.68 -1.11 7.52
CA ASP A 225 29.51 -2.22 8.04
C ASP A 225 30.98 -2.15 7.58
N GLY A 226 31.35 -1.15 6.78
CA GLY A 226 32.70 -0.97 6.27
C GLY A 226 33.23 -2.22 5.56
N ASN A 227 34.39 -2.71 6.03
CA ASN A 227 35.10 -3.85 5.41
C ASN A 227 34.56 -5.23 5.82
N GLU A 228 33.68 -5.33 6.83
CA GLU A 228 33.13 -6.63 7.25
C GLU A 228 32.19 -7.23 6.20
N GLY A 229 31.58 -6.38 5.38
CA GLY A 229 30.79 -6.78 4.21
C GLY A 229 29.52 -7.60 4.52
N ARG A 230 29.13 -7.79 5.78
CA ARG A 230 27.97 -8.61 6.17
C ARG A 230 26.67 -8.07 5.56
N ARG A 231 26.45 -6.76 5.61
CA ARG A 231 25.30 -6.10 4.96
C ARG A 231 25.23 -6.27 3.45
N LYS A 232 26.34 -6.56 2.76
CA LYS A 232 26.35 -6.78 1.30
C LYS A 232 25.48 -7.99 0.90
N ASN A 233 25.28 -8.95 1.81
CA ASN A 233 24.38 -10.09 1.59
C ASN A 233 22.90 -9.67 1.48
N PHE A 234 22.55 -8.48 1.98
CA PHE A 234 21.18 -7.93 1.93
C PHE A 234 20.99 -6.88 0.82
N ARG A 235 21.98 -6.70 -0.08
CA ARG A 235 21.94 -5.71 -1.17
C ARG A 235 20.61 -5.72 -1.91
N PHE A 236 20.24 -6.87 -2.47
CA PHE A 236 19.01 -6.96 -3.25
C PHE A 236 17.77 -6.59 -2.42
N LYS A 237 17.66 -7.12 -1.20
CA LYS A 237 16.49 -6.89 -0.34
C LYS A 237 16.32 -5.40 -0.02
N ILE A 238 17.41 -4.69 0.26
CA ILE A 238 17.39 -3.26 0.55
C ILE A 238 17.15 -2.43 -0.70
N LEU A 239 17.76 -2.78 -1.83
CA LEU A 239 17.54 -2.08 -3.09
C LEU A 239 16.11 -2.25 -3.60
N GLU A 240 15.43 -3.36 -3.31
CA GLU A 240 14.02 -3.56 -3.66
C GLU A 240 13.07 -2.56 -2.98
N ALA A 241 13.47 -1.97 -1.85
CA ALA A 241 12.71 -0.89 -1.18
C ALA A 241 12.78 0.45 -1.95
N VAL A 242 13.77 0.61 -2.82
CA VAL A 242 13.96 1.80 -3.67
C VAL A 242 13.11 1.64 -4.92
N LYS A 243 12.29 2.65 -5.23
CA LYS A 243 11.48 2.66 -6.47
C LYS A 243 12.29 3.26 -7.62
N PHE A 244 13.22 2.48 -8.18
CA PHE A 244 14.17 2.96 -9.21
C PHE A 244 13.50 3.69 -10.39
N PRO A 245 12.36 3.22 -10.95
CA PRO A 245 11.65 3.94 -12.03
C PRO A 245 11.16 5.35 -11.66
N MET A 246 11.06 5.67 -10.37
CA MET A 246 10.67 6.99 -9.87
C MET A 246 11.89 7.90 -9.58
N ILE A 247 13.12 7.41 -9.77
CA ILE A 247 14.33 8.25 -9.75
C ILE A 247 14.44 8.99 -11.08
N LYS A 248 14.86 10.26 -11.06
CA LYS A 248 15.06 11.04 -12.30
C LYS A 248 16.13 10.39 -13.18
N LYS A 249 15.91 10.38 -14.50
CA LYS A 249 16.81 9.75 -15.48
C LYS A 249 18.25 10.27 -15.40
N GLU A 250 18.44 11.56 -15.12
CA GLU A 250 19.77 12.16 -14.97
C GLU A 250 20.51 11.54 -13.78
N TYR A 251 19.82 11.38 -12.63
CA TYR A 251 20.39 10.80 -11.43
C TYR A 251 20.68 9.30 -11.59
N LEU A 252 19.82 8.57 -12.32
CA LEU A 252 20.08 7.16 -12.68
C LEU A 252 21.40 7.03 -13.45
N LEU A 253 21.60 7.86 -14.48
CA LEU A 253 22.78 7.82 -15.34
C LEU A 253 24.05 8.33 -14.63
N ASP A 254 23.94 9.37 -13.82
CA ASP A 254 25.12 10.05 -13.26
C ASP A 254 25.59 9.46 -11.92
N ILE A 255 24.68 8.90 -11.11
CA ILE A 255 24.98 8.42 -9.75
C ILE A 255 24.72 6.93 -9.61
N VAL A 256 23.50 6.46 -9.92
CA VAL A 256 23.10 5.06 -9.68
C VAL A 256 23.95 4.10 -10.51
N SER A 257 24.24 4.44 -11.77
CA SER A 257 25.10 3.67 -12.68
C SER A 257 26.55 3.48 -12.17
N LYS A 258 27.00 4.28 -11.21
CA LYS A 258 28.35 4.20 -10.61
C LYS A 258 28.35 3.40 -9.31
N SER A 259 27.19 3.05 -8.77
CA SER A 259 27.10 2.31 -7.51
C SER A 259 27.48 0.84 -7.71
N PRO A 260 28.51 0.31 -7.02
CA PRO A 260 28.87 -1.09 -7.12
C PRO A 260 27.80 -2.00 -6.50
N HIS A 261 26.96 -1.49 -5.60
CA HIS A 261 25.85 -2.26 -5.01
C HIS A 261 24.77 -2.59 -6.05
N VAL A 262 24.62 -1.74 -7.07
CA VAL A 262 23.65 -1.91 -8.15
C VAL A 262 24.29 -2.67 -9.31
N MET A 263 25.45 -2.21 -9.80
CA MET A 263 26.02 -2.73 -11.04
C MET A 263 26.74 -4.07 -10.92
N GLN A 264 27.22 -4.44 -9.73
CA GLN A 264 27.92 -5.72 -9.50
C GLN A 264 26.99 -6.80 -8.93
N ASP A 265 25.70 -6.51 -8.76
CA ASP A 265 24.69 -7.45 -8.32
C ASP A 265 23.71 -7.72 -9.47
N GLU A 266 23.50 -8.98 -9.84
CA GLU A 266 22.64 -9.33 -10.98
C GLU A 266 21.22 -8.81 -10.81
N LYS A 267 20.68 -8.83 -9.58
CA LYS A 267 19.32 -8.39 -9.32
C LYS A 267 19.23 -6.87 -9.19
N GLY A 268 20.25 -6.23 -8.61
CA GLY A 268 20.41 -4.77 -8.64
C GLY A 268 20.46 -4.22 -10.06
N LEU A 269 21.21 -4.88 -10.96
CA LEU A 269 21.29 -4.50 -12.36
C LEU A 269 19.92 -4.59 -13.05
N LYS A 270 19.12 -5.63 -12.78
CA LYS A 270 17.75 -5.76 -13.30
C LYS A 270 16.85 -4.60 -12.86
N LEU A 271 16.91 -4.17 -11.60
CA LEU A 271 16.15 -3.00 -11.12
C LEU A 271 16.54 -1.72 -11.88
N TYR A 272 17.84 -1.53 -12.13
CA TYR A 272 18.33 -0.41 -12.92
C TYR A 272 17.85 -0.48 -14.37
N GLU A 273 17.94 -1.64 -15.04
CA GLU A 273 17.47 -1.84 -16.41
C GLU A 273 15.95 -1.63 -16.56
N GLU A 274 15.16 -2.07 -15.58
CA GLU A 274 13.71 -1.81 -15.53
C GLU A 274 13.43 -0.29 -15.44
N ALA A 275 14.21 0.45 -14.65
CA ALA A 275 14.10 1.90 -14.55
C ALA A 275 14.50 2.63 -15.85
N ILE A 276 15.60 2.21 -16.49
CA ILE A 276 15.96 2.74 -17.81
C ILE A 276 14.84 2.48 -18.83
N THR A 277 14.25 1.28 -18.81
CA THR A 277 13.11 0.93 -19.67
C THR A 277 11.90 1.83 -19.40
N TYR A 278 11.59 2.13 -18.14
CA TYR A 278 10.49 3.03 -17.74
C TYR A 278 10.63 4.44 -18.36
N HIS A 279 11.85 4.98 -18.39
CA HIS A 279 12.12 6.30 -18.96
C HIS A 279 12.22 6.31 -20.48
N MET A 280 12.81 5.27 -21.07
CA MET A 280 13.07 5.19 -22.51
C MET A 280 11.84 4.78 -23.32
N VAL A 281 10.94 3.96 -22.75
CA VAL A 281 9.78 3.42 -23.49
C VAL A 281 8.47 3.66 -22.71
N PRO A 282 7.89 4.87 -22.78
CA PRO A 282 6.73 5.25 -21.97
C PRO A 282 5.47 4.40 -22.17
N SER A 283 5.30 3.81 -23.36
CA SER A 283 4.19 2.88 -23.67
C SER A 283 4.28 1.53 -22.97
N ARG A 284 5.43 1.21 -22.34
CA ARG A 284 5.66 -0.06 -21.65
C ARG A 284 5.55 0.03 -20.13
N ARG A 285 5.28 1.21 -19.59
CA ARG A 285 5.28 1.46 -18.15
C ARG A 285 4.28 0.59 -17.39
N HIS A 286 3.12 0.29 -17.98
CA HIS A 286 2.09 -0.55 -17.36
C HIS A 286 2.51 -2.02 -17.21
N MET A 287 3.58 -2.45 -17.87
CA MET A 287 4.08 -3.83 -17.81
C MET A 287 5.10 -4.06 -16.70
N LEU A 288 5.60 -2.99 -16.08
CA LEU A 288 6.52 -3.08 -14.96
C LEU A 288 5.77 -3.45 -13.68
N ASN A 289 6.51 -3.95 -12.69
CA ASN A 289 5.94 -4.27 -11.38
C ASN A 289 5.31 -3.03 -10.75
N SER A 290 4.04 -3.11 -10.35
CA SER A 290 3.28 -1.92 -9.94
C SER A 290 3.93 -1.23 -8.75
N PHE A 291 4.43 -1.99 -7.77
CA PHE A 291 5.05 -1.40 -6.57
C PHE A 291 6.27 -0.52 -6.87
N GLN A 292 7.00 -0.79 -7.97
CA GLN A 292 8.16 -0.02 -8.42
C GLN A 292 7.77 1.27 -9.16
N ILE A 293 6.56 1.33 -9.72
CA ILE A 293 6.07 2.46 -10.53
C ILE A 293 4.94 3.26 -9.87
N THR A 294 4.43 2.79 -8.74
CA THR A 294 3.43 3.49 -7.92
C THR A 294 4.15 4.52 -7.03
N PRO A 295 3.82 5.82 -7.11
CA PRO A 295 4.42 6.86 -6.28
C PRO A 295 4.18 6.65 -4.77
N ARG A 296 5.03 7.30 -3.94
CA ARG A 296 4.73 7.47 -2.51
C ARG A 296 3.52 8.38 -2.35
N LEU A 297 2.77 8.20 -1.27
CA LEU A 297 1.56 9.00 -0.97
C LEU A 297 1.88 10.48 -0.72
N THR A 298 3.15 10.80 -0.47
CA THR A 298 3.64 12.16 -0.27
C THR A 298 4.18 12.80 -1.54
N SER A 299 4.16 12.07 -2.66
CA SER A 299 4.58 12.61 -3.96
C SER A 299 3.55 13.61 -4.46
N SER A 300 3.99 14.66 -5.14
CA SER A 300 3.06 15.58 -5.80
C SER A 300 2.36 14.94 -7.01
N ASN A 301 2.94 13.87 -7.56
CA ASN A 301 2.35 13.12 -8.67
C ASN A 301 1.50 11.98 -8.15
N HIS A 302 0.23 11.98 -8.54
CA HIS A 302 -0.76 11.01 -8.13
C HIS A 302 -1.13 10.13 -9.31
N GLU A 303 -1.20 8.82 -9.05
CA GLU A 303 -1.73 7.86 -10.01
C GLU A 303 -3.26 8.00 -10.05
N THR A 304 -3.81 8.28 -11.23
CA THR A 304 -5.21 8.67 -11.38
C THR A 304 -5.86 7.91 -12.52
N ALA A 305 -7.08 7.43 -12.31
CA ALA A 305 -7.92 6.94 -13.40
C ALA A 305 -8.66 8.08 -14.07
N ILE A 306 -8.61 8.13 -15.40
CA ILE A 306 -9.34 9.10 -16.22
C ILE A 306 -10.50 8.39 -16.89
N LEU A 307 -11.71 8.89 -16.66
CA LEU A 307 -12.94 8.44 -17.27
C LEU A 307 -13.31 9.42 -18.40
N LEU A 308 -13.53 8.90 -19.61
CA LEU A 308 -13.75 9.71 -20.81
C LEU A 308 -15.12 9.43 -21.43
N GLY A 309 -16.00 10.42 -21.39
CA GLY A 309 -17.31 10.42 -22.03
C GLY A 309 -18.23 9.33 -21.48
N GLY A 310 -18.90 8.60 -22.38
CA GLY A 310 -19.77 7.47 -22.03
C GLY A 310 -21.24 7.70 -22.34
N ARG A 311 -22.04 6.67 -22.05
CA ARG A 311 -23.49 6.69 -22.22
C ARG A 311 -24.20 6.79 -20.89
N LEU A 312 -25.02 7.84 -20.79
CA LEU A 312 -25.90 8.17 -19.68
C LEU A 312 -27.28 7.56 -19.93
N ALA A 313 -28.17 7.68 -18.94
CA ALA A 313 -29.58 7.33 -19.12
C ALA A 313 -30.31 8.25 -20.11
N ASP A 314 -29.94 9.52 -20.17
CA ASP A 314 -30.60 10.57 -20.95
C ASP A 314 -29.78 11.02 -22.18
N GLY A 315 -28.63 10.41 -22.45
CA GLY A 315 -27.82 10.76 -23.61
C GLY A 315 -26.38 10.30 -23.56
N LEU A 316 -25.49 11.13 -24.09
CA LEU A 316 -24.06 10.88 -24.18
C LEU A 316 -23.31 12.01 -23.47
N SER A 317 -22.23 11.65 -22.78
CA SER A 317 -21.31 12.59 -22.15
C SER A 317 -20.06 12.81 -23.01
N ILE A 318 -19.51 14.01 -22.93
CA ILE A 318 -18.16 14.35 -23.41
C ILE A 318 -17.24 14.74 -22.24
N ASP A 319 -17.72 14.60 -21.01
CA ASP A 319 -16.98 14.99 -19.83
C ASP A 319 -15.78 14.07 -19.65
N VAL A 320 -14.72 14.63 -19.10
CA VAL A 320 -13.51 13.89 -18.76
C VAL A 320 -13.28 14.11 -17.28
N GLU A 321 -13.31 13.03 -16.50
CA GLU A 321 -13.22 13.09 -15.05
C GLU A 321 -12.02 12.28 -14.58
N SER A 322 -11.30 12.80 -13.60
CA SER A 322 -10.19 12.12 -12.96
C SER A 322 -10.64 11.60 -11.60
N PHE A 323 -10.28 10.37 -11.25
CA PHE A 323 -10.59 9.71 -9.98
C PHE A 323 -9.33 9.40 -9.20
N ARG A 324 -9.29 9.88 -7.95
CA ARG A 324 -8.24 9.60 -6.97
C ARG A 324 -8.67 8.52 -5.98
N SER A 325 -7.87 7.46 -5.87
CA SER A 325 -8.12 6.32 -4.97
C SER A 325 -7.90 6.64 -3.49
N ASP A 326 -7.01 7.59 -3.17
CA ASP A 326 -6.65 7.97 -1.80
C ASP A 326 -7.71 8.86 -1.14
N THR A 327 -8.31 9.79 -1.89
CA THR A 327 -9.38 10.68 -1.40
C THR A 327 -10.77 10.22 -1.80
N GLY A 328 -10.90 9.39 -2.84
CA GLY A 328 -12.18 9.04 -3.44
C GLY A 328 -12.82 10.16 -4.26
N GLU A 329 -12.08 11.24 -4.52
CA GLU A 329 -12.61 12.45 -5.17
C GLU A 329 -12.54 12.38 -6.70
N PHE A 330 -13.46 13.10 -7.32
CA PHE A 330 -13.53 13.33 -8.75
C PHE A 330 -13.20 14.77 -9.10
N THR A 331 -12.38 14.99 -10.13
CA THR A 331 -12.11 16.33 -10.66
C THR A 331 -12.31 16.36 -12.17
N SER A 332 -12.94 17.42 -12.67
CA SER A 332 -13.20 17.57 -14.10
C SER A 332 -11.95 18.07 -14.84
N LEU A 333 -11.63 17.42 -15.95
CA LEU A 333 -10.61 17.81 -16.91
C LEU A 333 -11.26 18.42 -18.16
N LYS A 334 -10.43 18.85 -19.12
CA LYS A 334 -10.92 19.41 -20.38
C LYS A 334 -11.78 18.39 -21.14
N PRO A 335 -13.04 18.72 -21.47
CA PRO A 335 -13.95 17.78 -22.11
C PRO A 335 -13.46 17.36 -23.50
N LEU A 336 -13.96 16.22 -23.98
CA LEU A 336 -13.65 15.70 -25.30
C LEU A 336 -13.94 16.74 -26.39
N PRO A 337 -13.05 16.90 -27.38
CA PRO A 337 -13.07 18.02 -28.33
C PRO A 337 -14.07 17.83 -29.48
N PHE A 338 -14.93 16.81 -29.42
CA PHE A 338 -15.80 16.40 -30.50
C PHE A 338 -17.27 16.29 -30.05
N LYS A 339 -18.17 16.23 -31.03
CA LYS A 339 -19.61 16.05 -30.76
C LYS A 339 -19.86 14.75 -30.00
N LYS A 340 -20.81 14.80 -29.05
CA LYS A 340 -21.32 13.68 -28.27
C LYS A 340 -21.42 12.38 -29.09
N ARG A 341 -20.52 11.44 -28.83
CA ARG A 341 -20.47 10.07 -29.40
C ARG A 341 -19.94 9.10 -28.35
N ASN A 342 -20.28 7.81 -28.47
CA ASN A 342 -19.77 6.73 -27.63
C ASN A 342 -18.99 5.70 -28.47
N GLU A 343 -18.51 4.65 -27.80
CA GLU A 343 -17.84 3.50 -28.41
C GLU A 343 -16.55 3.86 -29.18
N PHE A 344 -15.95 4.99 -28.83
CA PHE A 344 -14.55 5.30 -29.14
C PHE A 344 -13.64 4.55 -28.17
N THR A 345 -12.34 4.53 -28.47
CA THR A 345 -11.35 3.86 -27.63
C THR A 345 -10.27 4.84 -27.20
N ALA A 346 -9.77 4.66 -25.96
CA ALA A 346 -8.72 5.47 -25.38
C ALA A 346 -7.48 4.63 -25.05
N SER A 347 -6.29 5.23 -25.14
CA SER A 347 -5.01 4.63 -24.75
C SER A 347 -4.06 5.71 -24.24
N VAL A 348 -2.95 5.31 -23.62
CA VAL A 348 -1.95 6.24 -23.09
C VAL A 348 -0.57 5.90 -23.62
N ILE A 349 0.20 6.92 -23.98
CA ILE A 349 1.66 6.83 -24.16
C ILE A 349 2.29 7.81 -23.18
N GLY A 350 3.01 7.28 -22.19
CA GLY A 350 3.56 8.09 -21.11
C GLY A 350 2.47 8.65 -20.22
N ASN A 351 2.12 9.91 -20.44
CA ASN A 351 1.07 10.62 -19.68
C ASN A 351 0.00 11.25 -20.57
N ASP A 352 0.20 11.20 -21.90
CA ASP A 352 -0.72 11.76 -22.87
C ASP A 352 -1.80 10.73 -23.22
N ILE A 353 -3.04 11.21 -23.34
CA ILE A 353 -4.19 10.36 -23.65
C ILE A 353 -4.47 10.46 -25.14
N TYR A 354 -4.75 9.33 -25.77
CA TYR A 354 -5.10 9.24 -27.17
C TYR A 354 -6.51 8.69 -27.28
N VAL A 355 -7.32 9.26 -28.17
CA VAL A 355 -8.70 8.84 -28.41
C VAL A 355 -8.93 8.67 -29.90
N SER A 356 -9.50 7.54 -30.32
CA SER A 356 -9.77 7.26 -31.72
C SER A 356 -11.18 6.72 -31.96
N GLY A 357 -11.74 7.08 -33.12
CA GLY A 357 -12.99 6.52 -33.65
C GLY A 357 -14.23 6.86 -32.82
N GLY A 358 -15.14 5.89 -32.74
CA GLY A 358 -16.50 6.03 -32.23
C GLY A 358 -17.53 6.12 -33.35
N LEU A 359 -18.81 6.19 -32.99
CA LEU A 359 -19.93 6.16 -33.93
C LEU A 359 -19.71 7.06 -35.15
N ARG A 360 -19.61 6.45 -36.36
CA ARG A 360 -19.39 7.12 -37.65
C ARG A 360 -18.21 8.10 -37.68
N SER A 361 -17.13 7.82 -36.95
CA SER A 361 -15.98 8.72 -36.85
C SER A 361 -14.66 8.02 -37.18
N ALA A 362 -13.82 8.70 -37.96
CA ALA A 362 -12.42 8.37 -38.16
C ALA A 362 -11.49 9.32 -37.38
N GLU A 363 -12.04 10.19 -36.52
CA GLU A 363 -11.22 11.18 -35.84
C GLU A 363 -10.27 10.56 -34.82
N PHE A 364 -9.12 11.18 -34.67
CA PHE A 364 -8.08 10.81 -33.74
C PHE A 364 -7.61 12.08 -33.00
N TRP A 365 -7.50 11.99 -31.69
CA TRP A 365 -7.20 13.12 -30.81
C TRP A 365 -6.16 12.73 -29.76
N LYS A 366 -5.26 13.66 -29.47
CA LYS A 366 -4.28 13.57 -28.38
C LYS A 366 -4.62 14.62 -27.32
N TYR A 367 -4.84 14.20 -26.08
CA TYR A 367 -4.77 15.09 -24.93
C TYR A 367 -3.30 15.24 -24.52
N ASP A 368 -2.76 16.42 -24.72
CA ASP A 368 -1.45 16.78 -24.24
C ASP A 368 -1.54 17.12 -22.75
N SER A 369 -0.95 16.28 -21.91
CA SER A 369 -1.00 16.41 -20.46
C SER A 369 -0.17 17.59 -19.95
N GLY A 370 0.84 18.03 -20.69
CA GLY A 370 1.67 19.18 -20.32
C GLY A 370 0.98 20.52 -20.58
N PHE A 371 0.23 20.62 -21.67
CA PHE A 371 -0.53 21.83 -22.03
C PHE A 371 -2.02 21.75 -21.67
N GLU A 372 -2.46 20.64 -21.06
CA GLU A 372 -3.85 20.34 -20.69
C GLU A 372 -4.84 20.60 -21.84
N THR A 373 -4.48 20.21 -23.06
CA THR A 373 -5.28 20.51 -24.25
C THR A 373 -5.39 19.36 -25.23
N TRP A 374 -6.52 19.29 -25.91
CA TRP A 374 -6.74 18.37 -27.01
C TRP A 374 -6.15 18.92 -28.31
N LEU A 375 -5.43 18.05 -29.01
CA LEU A 375 -4.82 18.27 -30.31
C LEU A 375 -5.39 17.25 -31.29
N ARG A 376 -5.82 17.72 -32.47
CA ARG A 376 -6.34 16.84 -33.51
C ARG A 376 -5.19 16.16 -34.24
N GLY A 377 -5.25 14.85 -34.34
CA GLY A 377 -4.34 14.04 -35.14
C GLY A 377 -4.90 13.72 -36.53
N PRO A 378 -4.14 12.95 -37.34
CA PRO A 378 -4.60 12.44 -38.62
C PRO A 378 -5.76 11.45 -38.45
N SER A 379 -6.75 11.49 -39.35
CA SER A 379 -7.87 10.55 -39.31
C SER A 379 -7.43 9.11 -39.58
N LEU A 380 -8.12 8.16 -38.94
CA LEU A 380 -8.07 6.74 -39.29
C LEU A 380 -8.39 6.53 -40.79
N GLN A 381 -7.87 5.46 -41.38
CA GLN A 381 -8.22 5.09 -42.75
C GLN A 381 -9.68 4.64 -42.84
N THR A 382 -10.12 3.88 -41.84
CA THR A 382 -11.50 3.39 -41.73
C THR A 382 -12.15 3.95 -40.47
N ALA A 383 -13.27 4.67 -40.62
CA ALA A 383 -14.12 5.08 -39.51
C ALA A 383 -14.64 3.83 -38.80
N ARG A 384 -14.51 3.76 -37.47
CA ARG A 384 -14.87 2.55 -36.71
C ARG A 384 -15.21 2.84 -35.25
N ARG A 385 -16.00 1.95 -34.66
CA ARG A 385 -16.33 1.92 -33.22
C ARG A 385 -16.07 0.55 -32.63
N ARG A 386 -16.00 0.47 -31.29
CA ARG A 386 -15.83 -0.78 -30.52
C ARG A 386 -14.57 -1.57 -30.92
N HIS A 387 -13.56 -0.86 -31.41
CA HIS A 387 -12.25 -1.38 -31.78
C HIS A 387 -11.30 -1.39 -30.59
N ALA A 388 -10.27 -2.21 -30.66
CA ALA A 388 -9.15 -2.12 -29.73
C ALA A 388 -8.23 -0.97 -30.15
N MET A 389 -7.65 -0.26 -29.17
CA MET A 389 -6.53 0.65 -29.40
C MET A 389 -5.46 0.39 -28.34
N ALA A 390 -4.23 0.14 -28.77
CA ALA A 390 -3.14 -0.17 -27.85
C ALA A 390 -1.86 0.55 -28.25
N ALA A 391 -1.15 1.04 -27.24
CA ALA A 391 0.18 1.62 -27.39
C ALA A 391 1.25 0.54 -27.33
N GLN A 392 2.19 0.59 -28.25
CA GLN A 392 3.35 -0.28 -28.27
C GLN A 392 4.55 0.47 -28.85
N GLN A 393 5.64 0.54 -28.08
CA GLN A 393 6.81 1.37 -28.40
C GLN A 393 6.37 2.82 -28.72
N ASP A 394 6.73 3.36 -29.88
CA ASP A 394 6.35 4.71 -30.33
C ASP A 394 5.12 4.72 -31.26
N SER A 395 4.35 3.62 -31.27
CA SER A 395 3.20 3.43 -32.15
C SER A 395 1.90 3.22 -31.38
N LEU A 396 0.79 3.63 -32.00
CA LEU A 396 -0.56 3.18 -31.64
C LEU A 396 -1.06 2.23 -32.72
N TYR A 397 -1.73 1.16 -32.28
CA TYR A 397 -2.40 0.21 -33.13
C TYR A 397 -3.90 0.27 -32.86
N VAL A 398 -4.69 0.25 -33.93
CA VAL A 398 -6.15 0.16 -33.91
C VAL A 398 -6.55 -1.14 -34.58
N LEU A 399 -7.27 -2.02 -33.88
CA LEU A 399 -7.55 -3.39 -34.32
C LEU A 399 -9.04 -3.70 -34.26
N GLY A 400 -9.56 -4.29 -35.34
CA GLY A 400 -10.96 -4.74 -35.41
C GLY A 400 -11.96 -3.59 -35.28
N GLY A 401 -13.10 -3.87 -34.67
CA GLY A 401 -14.23 -2.95 -34.51
C GLY A 401 -15.30 -3.12 -35.59
N PHE A 402 -16.18 -2.13 -35.70
CA PHE A 402 -17.31 -2.10 -36.62
C PHE A 402 -17.36 -0.76 -37.36
N ASP A 403 -17.45 -0.78 -38.69
CA ASP A 403 -17.45 0.41 -39.56
C ASP A 403 -18.85 0.92 -39.95
N GLU A 404 -19.88 0.41 -39.27
CA GLU A 404 -21.32 0.55 -39.59
C GLU A 404 -21.88 -0.44 -40.60
N ASP A 405 -21.03 -1.12 -41.39
CA ASP A 405 -21.47 -2.11 -42.37
C ASP A 405 -21.05 -3.53 -41.97
N MET A 406 -19.81 -3.72 -41.53
CA MET A 406 -19.25 -5.02 -41.19
C MET A 406 -18.30 -5.00 -40.00
N VAL A 407 -18.16 -6.14 -39.33
CA VAL A 407 -17.13 -6.33 -38.32
C VAL A 407 -15.78 -6.46 -39.00
N LEU A 408 -14.79 -5.72 -38.52
CA LEU A 408 -13.49 -5.56 -39.14
C LEU A 408 -12.47 -6.57 -38.62
N LYS A 409 -11.58 -6.99 -39.53
CA LYS A 409 -10.30 -7.66 -39.20
C LYS A 409 -9.08 -6.77 -39.45
N SER A 410 -9.30 -5.54 -39.93
CA SER A 410 -8.22 -4.64 -40.33
C SER A 410 -7.50 -4.10 -39.10
N VAL A 411 -6.18 -3.96 -39.24
CA VAL A 411 -5.31 -3.35 -38.24
C VAL A 411 -4.66 -2.12 -38.88
N GLU A 412 -4.78 -1.00 -38.19
CA GLU A 412 -4.13 0.26 -38.56
C GLU A 412 -3.09 0.64 -37.52
N LYS A 413 -1.99 1.25 -37.96
CA LYS A 413 -0.87 1.70 -37.13
C LYS A 413 -0.59 3.17 -37.38
N TRP A 414 -0.27 3.88 -36.32
CA TRP A 414 0.18 5.26 -36.36
C TRP A 414 1.43 5.43 -35.53
N THR A 415 2.43 6.12 -36.09
CA THR A 415 3.59 6.65 -35.38
C THR A 415 3.54 8.17 -35.38
N ASN A 416 4.17 8.81 -34.39
CA ASN A 416 4.16 10.26 -34.28
C ASN A 416 4.65 10.95 -35.57
N GLY A 417 3.86 11.87 -36.11
CA GLY A 417 4.15 12.59 -37.36
C GLY A 417 3.79 11.85 -38.66
N SER A 418 3.24 10.62 -38.58
CA SER A 418 2.76 9.86 -39.74
C SER A 418 1.24 9.96 -39.93
N SER A 419 0.72 9.48 -41.06
CA SER A 419 -0.70 9.15 -41.23
C SER A 419 -0.94 7.69 -40.82
N TRP A 420 -2.19 7.32 -40.53
CA TRP A 420 -2.54 5.92 -40.26
C TRP A 420 -2.25 5.04 -41.47
N MET A 421 -1.62 3.89 -41.24
CA MET A 421 -1.24 2.92 -42.27
C MET A 421 -1.75 1.53 -41.89
N GLN A 422 -2.05 0.70 -42.89
CA GLN A 422 -2.39 -0.70 -42.66
C GLN A 422 -1.19 -1.46 -42.07
N ALA A 423 -1.42 -2.26 -41.04
CA ALA A 423 -0.41 -3.06 -40.35
C ALA A 423 -0.95 -4.48 -40.12
N GLY A 424 -1.06 -5.27 -41.20
CA GLY A 424 -1.56 -6.63 -41.12
C GLY A 424 -3.06 -6.76 -40.89
N SER A 425 -3.48 -7.89 -40.30
CA SER A 425 -4.88 -8.24 -40.08
C SER A 425 -5.04 -9.26 -38.95
N LEU A 426 -6.18 -9.22 -38.26
CA LEU A 426 -6.60 -10.23 -37.30
C LEU A 426 -6.98 -11.55 -37.97
N CYS A 427 -6.89 -12.67 -37.25
CA CYS A 427 -7.37 -13.97 -37.72
C CYS A 427 -8.88 -13.95 -37.97
N HIS A 428 -9.61 -13.32 -37.05
CA HIS A 428 -11.07 -13.21 -37.08
C HIS A 428 -11.48 -11.75 -36.87
N ALA A 429 -12.50 -11.33 -37.62
CA ALA A 429 -13.15 -10.06 -37.40
C ALA A 429 -13.85 -10.04 -36.06
N VAL A 430 -13.67 -8.97 -35.29
CA VAL A 430 -14.21 -8.87 -33.93
C VAL A 430 -14.53 -7.42 -33.54
N GLU A 431 -15.63 -7.20 -32.81
CA GLU A 431 -15.99 -5.96 -32.13
C GLU A 431 -16.27 -6.23 -30.64
N ASN A 432 -16.24 -5.18 -29.79
CA ASN A 432 -16.52 -5.28 -28.35
C ASN A 432 -15.64 -6.33 -27.62
N MET A 433 -14.38 -6.45 -28.01
CA MET A 433 -13.40 -7.31 -27.34
C MET A 433 -12.82 -6.63 -26.09
N GLY A 434 -12.31 -7.44 -25.15
CA GLY A 434 -11.29 -6.97 -24.22
C GLY A 434 -9.95 -6.91 -24.93
N PHE A 435 -9.06 -6.00 -24.54
CA PHE A 435 -7.73 -5.94 -25.15
C PHE A 435 -6.66 -5.39 -24.22
N VAL A 436 -5.43 -5.84 -24.40
CA VAL A 436 -4.28 -5.25 -23.69
C VAL A 436 -2.97 -5.49 -24.45
N ALA A 437 -2.06 -4.52 -24.38
CA ALA A 437 -0.68 -4.72 -24.83
C ALA A 437 0.15 -5.37 -23.70
N HIS A 438 0.84 -6.45 -24.02
CA HIS A 438 1.81 -7.10 -23.12
C HIS A 438 3.01 -7.64 -23.90
N ASP A 439 4.21 -7.30 -23.44
CA ASP A 439 5.49 -7.47 -24.12
C ASP A 439 5.49 -6.93 -25.56
N LYS A 440 5.61 -7.78 -26.60
CA LYS A 440 5.52 -7.43 -28.03
C LYS A 440 4.15 -7.71 -28.65
N HIS A 441 3.20 -8.17 -27.85
CA HIS A 441 1.91 -8.65 -28.32
C HIS A 441 0.77 -7.73 -27.89
N ILE A 442 -0.28 -7.68 -28.70
CA ILE A 442 -1.59 -7.14 -28.33
C ILE A 442 -2.55 -8.32 -28.28
N TYR A 443 -3.08 -8.58 -27.10
CA TYR A 443 -4.05 -9.65 -26.87
C TYR A 443 -5.46 -9.07 -27.02
N LEU A 444 -6.34 -9.81 -27.71
CA LEU A 444 -7.76 -9.51 -27.84
C LEU A 444 -8.54 -10.70 -27.27
N PHE A 445 -9.46 -10.43 -26.34
CA PHE A 445 -10.20 -11.42 -25.59
C PHE A 445 -11.69 -11.36 -25.96
N GLY A 446 -12.24 -12.51 -26.39
CA GLY A 446 -13.66 -12.66 -26.68
C GLY A 446 -14.18 -11.67 -27.72
N GLY A 447 -15.31 -11.04 -27.42
CA GLY A 447 -15.98 -10.13 -28.32
C GLY A 447 -16.96 -10.83 -29.27
N LYS A 448 -17.55 -10.05 -30.16
CA LYS A 448 -18.60 -10.49 -31.09
C LYS A 448 -18.09 -10.47 -32.52
N ASN A 449 -18.36 -11.55 -33.26
CA ASN A 449 -17.96 -11.68 -34.67
C ASN A 449 -19.04 -11.13 -35.63
N ASN A 450 -18.81 -11.30 -36.94
CA ASN A 450 -19.71 -10.83 -37.98
C ASN A 450 -21.04 -11.61 -38.08
N ASP A 451 -21.10 -12.81 -37.51
CA ASP A 451 -22.32 -13.63 -37.41
C ASP A 451 -23.12 -13.34 -36.13
N GLU A 452 -22.76 -12.26 -35.42
CA GLU A 452 -23.31 -11.84 -34.13
C GLU A 452 -23.08 -12.83 -32.97
N ILE A 453 -22.14 -13.76 -33.14
CA ILE A 453 -21.80 -14.76 -32.13
C ILE A 453 -20.77 -14.15 -31.18
N VAL A 454 -21.08 -14.21 -29.88
CA VAL A 454 -20.13 -13.91 -28.80
C VAL A 454 -19.16 -15.08 -28.65
N THR A 455 -17.87 -14.79 -28.68
CA THR A 455 -16.81 -15.79 -28.69
C THR A 455 -16.00 -15.76 -27.40
N ASN A 456 -15.26 -16.83 -27.14
CA ASN A 456 -14.20 -16.90 -26.14
C ASN A 456 -12.80 -16.96 -26.79
N THR A 457 -12.70 -16.63 -28.07
CA THR A 457 -11.44 -16.68 -28.81
C THR A 457 -10.46 -15.66 -28.25
N VAL A 458 -9.20 -16.06 -28.10
CA VAL A 458 -8.10 -15.16 -27.75
C VAL A 458 -7.20 -14.99 -28.96
N GLN A 459 -7.17 -13.79 -29.51
CA GLN A 459 -6.30 -13.44 -30.64
C GLN A 459 -5.06 -12.71 -30.13
N CYS A 460 -3.89 -13.12 -30.59
CA CYS A 460 -2.61 -12.54 -30.22
C CYS A 460 -1.96 -11.92 -31.46
N TYR A 461 -1.88 -10.60 -31.49
CA TYR A 461 -1.25 -9.84 -32.57
C TYR A 461 0.20 -9.50 -32.19
N ASP A 462 1.17 -10.04 -32.93
CA ASP A 462 2.59 -9.72 -32.77
C ASP A 462 2.90 -8.41 -33.51
N THR A 463 3.28 -7.37 -32.77
CA THR A 463 3.54 -6.03 -33.31
C THR A 463 4.86 -5.90 -34.08
N THR A 464 5.76 -6.89 -33.94
CA THR A 464 7.04 -6.95 -34.66
C THR A 464 6.87 -7.61 -36.01
N MET A 465 6.10 -8.70 -36.05
CA MET A 465 5.82 -9.46 -37.28
C MET A 465 4.61 -8.91 -38.04
N GLU A 466 3.77 -8.10 -37.39
CA GLU A 466 2.48 -7.62 -37.90
C GLU A 466 1.53 -8.75 -38.32
N THR A 467 1.58 -9.86 -37.56
CA THR A 467 0.79 -11.07 -37.78
C THR A 467 -0.05 -11.41 -36.56
N CYS A 468 -1.24 -11.98 -36.79
CA CYS A 468 -2.12 -12.46 -35.74
C CYS A 468 -2.14 -13.99 -35.68
N THR A 469 -2.23 -14.52 -34.47
CA THR A 469 -2.45 -15.96 -34.17
C THR A 469 -3.59 -16.12 -33.18
N ILE A 470 -4.16 -17.32 -33.11
CA ILE A 470 -5.17 -17.67 -32.10
C ILE A 470 -4.48 -18.51 -31.04
N LEU A 471 -4.66 -18.16 -29.77
CA LEU A 471 -4.10 -18.93 -28.67
C LEU A 471 -4.85 -20.25 -28.49
N SER A 472 -4.12 -21.27 -28.06
CA SER A 472 -4.69 -22.61 -27.80
C SER A 472 -5.67 -22.60 -26.62
N GLN A 473 -5.37 -21.80 -25.59
CA GLN A 473 -6.20 -21.63 -24.40
C GLN A 473 -7.22 -20.50 -24.62
N PRO A 474 -8.52 -20.82 -24.74
CA PRO A 474 -9.55 -19.81 -24.91
C PRO A 474 -9.81 -19.05 -23.60
N LEU A 475 -10.49 -17.91 -23.69
CA LEU A 475 -11.06 -17.24 -22.52
C LEU A 475 -11.99 -18.24 -21.79
N PRO A 476 -11.98 -18.31 -20.45
CA PRO A 476 -12.77 -19.30 -19.71
C PRO A 476 -14.29 -19.22 -19.94
N ALA A 477 -14.80 -18.07 -20.40
CA ALA A 477 -16.20 -17.86 -20.77
C ALA A 477 -16.31 -17.08 -22.09
N CYS A 478 -17.40 -17.29 -22.84
CA CYS A 478 -17.74 -16.45 -23.99
C CYS A 478 -18.30 -15.11 -23.48
N ASP A 479 -17.62 -14.00 -23.75
CA ASP A 479 -18.00 -12.70 -23.22
C ASP A 479 -17.61 -11.57 -24.19
N MET A 480 -18.23 -10.39 -24.03
CA MET A 480 -17.98 -9.19 -24.81
C MET A 480 -18.09 -7.94 -23.93
N CYS A 481 -17.62 -6.80 -24.44
CA CYS A 481 -17.57 -5.53 -23.72
C CYS A 481 -16.73 -5.64 -22.43
N LEU A 482 -15.63 -6.37 -22.53
CA LEU A 482 -14.70 -6.70 -21.45
C LEU A 482 -13.75 -5.53 -21.15
N GLY A 483 -13.42 -5.35 -19.89
CA GLY A 483 -12.27 -4.56 -19.46
C GLY A 483 -11.03 -5.45 -19.36
N SER A 484 -9.86 -4.94 -19.75
CA SER A 484 -8.61 -5.69 -19.61
C SER A 484 -7.45 -4.78 -19.24
N THR A 485 -6.55 -5.27 -18.39
CA THR A 485 -5.38 -4.50 -17.94
C THR A 485 -4.23 -5.41 -17.50
N VAL A 486 -3.05 -4.84 -17.27
CA VAL A 486 -1.87 -5.56 -16.78
C VAL A 486 -1.53 -5.09 -15.38
N LEU A 487 -1.37 -6.02 -14.44
CA LEU A 487 -0.88 -5.75 -13.10
C LEU A 487 0.15 -6.81 -12.72
N ASN A 488 1.38 -6.38 -12.40
CA ASN A 488 2.50 -7.25 -12.02
C ASN A 488 2.77 -8.36 -13.05
N LYS A 489 2.88 -7.99 -14.34
CA LYS A 489 3.15 -8.90 -15.48
C LYS A 489 2.04 -9.94 -15.73
N GLN A 490 0.90 -9.81 -15.07
CA GLN A 490 -0.28 -10.66 -15.27
C GLN A 490 -1.37 -9.87 -15.99
N ILE A 491 -2.09 -10.52 -16.89
CA ILE A 491 -3.22 -9.91 -17.60
C ILE A 491 -4.51 -10.21 -16.84
N TYR A 492 -5.29 -9.19 -16.56
CA TYR A 492 -6.61 -9.30 -15.94
C TYR A 492 -7.67 -8.98 -16.98
N VAL A 493 -8.67 -9.85 -17.10
CA VAL A 493 -9.82 -9.72 -18.01
C VAL A 493 -11.09 -9.80 -17.19
N ILE A 494 -11.89 -8.75 -17.25
CA ILE A 494 -13.03 -8.54 -16.35
C ILE A 494 -14.26 -8.24 -17.20
N GLY A 495 -15.36 -8.91 -16.89
CA GLY A 495 -16.58 -8.86 -17.70
C GLY A 495 -17.84 -9.23 -16.93
N LEU A 496 -18.89 -9.52 -17.71
CA LEU A 496 -20.18 -9.94 -17.16
C LEU A 496 -20.12 -11.39 -16.68
N GLU A 497 -19.38 -12.23 -17.39
CA GLU A 497 -19.30 -13.68 -17.12
C GLU A 497 -18.19 -14.02 -16.10
N GLY A 498 -17.40 -13.05 -15.65
CA GLY A 498 -16.45 -13.23 -14.56
C GLY A 498 -15.23 -12.31 -14.59
N ALA A 499 -14.32 -12.56 -13.65
CA ALA A 499 -12.99 -11.98 -13.63
C ALA A 499 -11.95 -13.09 -13.77
N PHE A 500 -11.01 -12.90 -14.68
CA PHE A 500 -10.01 -13.90 -15.05
C PHE A 500 -8.62 -13.28 -15.01
N ARG A 501 -7.64 -14.06 -14.56
CA ARG A 501 -6.22 -13.74 -14.63
C ARG A 501 -5.55 -14.69 -15.63
N TYR A 502 -4.78 -14.14 -16.56
CA TYR A 502 -3.99 -14.88 -17.52
C TYR A 502 -2.52 -14.60 -17.31
N THR A 503 -1.72 -15.65 -17.26
CA THR A 503 -0.25 -15.59 -17.18
C THR A 503 0.34 -15.88 -18.55
N PRO A 504 0.83 -14.86 -19.30
CA PRO A 504 1.36 -15.07 -20.64
C PRO A 504 2.55 -16.03 -20.71
N GLU A 505 3.36 -16.10 -19.66
CA GLU A 505 4.57 -16.93 -19.63
C GLU A 505 4.26 -18.43 -19.52
N THR A 506 3.16 -18.78 -18.85
CA THR A 506 2.75 -20.18 -18.64
C THR A 506 1.53 -20.56 -19.47
N GLU A 507 0.88 -19.58 -20.11
CA GLU A 507 -0.37 -19.71 -20.85
C GLU A 507 -1.53 -20.27 -19.99
N ILE A 508 -1.55 -19.95 -18.70
CA ILE A 508 -2.56 -20.46 -17.77
C ILE A 508 -3.59 -19.38 -17.43
N TRP A 509 -4.85 -19.79 -17.41
CA TRP A 509 -5.97 -19.02 -16.86
C TRP A 509 -6.25 -19.40 -15.41
N GLU A 510 -6.59 -18.40 -14.62
CA GLU A 510 -7.11 -18.53 -13.27
C GLU A 510 -8.42 -17.75 -13.16
N ILE A 511 -9.43 -18.40 -12.56
CA ILE A 511 -10.71 -17.76 -12.27
C ILE A 511 -10.57 -17.03 -10.93
N LEU A 512 -10.82 -15.72 -10.95
CA LEU A 512 -10.78 -14.88 -9.77
C LEU A 512 -12.14 -14.85 -9.07
N PRO A 513 -12.22 -14.38 -7.82
CA PRO A 513 -13.49 -14.12 -7.16
C PRO A 513 -14.42 -13.25 -8.03
N GLU A 514 -15.72 -13.54 -7.96
CA GLU A 514 -16.73 -12.79 -8.69
C GLU A 514 -16.79 -11.33 -8.20
N LEU A 515 -17.10 -10.42 -9.13
CA LEU A 515 -17.40 -9.04 -8.79
C LEU A 515 -18.65 -9.01 -7.92
N ILE A 516 -18.72 -8.03 -7.01
CA ILE A 516 -19.93 -7.78 -6.20
C ILE A 516 -21.10 -7.42 -7.13
N CYS A 517 -20.80 -6.74 -8.25
CA CYS A 517 -21.77 -6.37 -9.26
C CYS A 517 -21.33 -6.79 -10.69
N PRO A 518 -21.63 -8.03 -11.13
CA PRO A 518 -21.34 -8.48 -12.49
C PRO A 518 -22.00 -7.59 -13.56
N ARG A 519 -21.22 -7.19 -14.58
CA ARG A 519 -21.63 -6.19 -15.57
C ARG A 519 -20.79 -6.21 -16.86
N ASP A 520 -21.42 -5.81 -17.96
CA ASP A 520 -20.74 -5.56 -19.24
C ASP A 520 -20.34 -4.08 -19.37
N PHE A 521 -19.51 -3.76 -20.37
CA PHE A 521 -18.93 -2.42 -20.57
C PHE A 521 -18.22 -1.89 -19.33
N VAL A 522 -17.55 -2.78 -18.60
CA VAL A 522 -16.78 -2.45 -17.40
C VAL A 522 -15.49 -1.75 -17.78
N SER A 523 -15.25 -0.58 -17.18
CA SER A 523 -14.00 0.14 -17.31
C SER A 523 -13.04 -0.30 -16.20
N VAL A 524 -11.76 -0.52 -16.53
CA VAL A 524 -10.76 -1.02 -15.58
C VAL A 524 -9.49 -0.17 -15.65
N ALA A 525 -8.96 0.19 -14.49
CA ALA A 525 -7.64 0.80 -14.35
C ALA A 525 -6.85 0.16 -13.21
N VAL A 526 -5.53 0.16 -13.33
CA VAL A 526 -4.63 -0.15 -12.20
C VAL A 526 -4.34 1.15 -11.47
N ILE A 527 -4.57 1.19 -10.15
CA ILE A 527 -4.24 2.32 -9.30
C ILE A 527 -3.78 1.76 -7.96
N ASP A 528 -2.72 2.32 -7.37
CA ASP A 528 -2.24 1.93 -6.04
C ASP A 528 -2.00 0.42 -5.89
N GLU A 529 -1.42 -0.19 -6.92
CA GLU A 529 -1.11 -1.64 -6.96
C GLU A 529 -2.35 -2.56 -6.96
N LYS A 530 -3.55 -2.00 -7.23
CA LYS A 530 -4.84 -2.70 -7.24
C LYS A 530 -5.62 -2.45 -8.52
N LEU A 531 -6.63 -3.27 -8.77
CA LEU A 531 -7.53 -3.08 -9.93
C LEU A 531 -8.77 -2.32 -9.47
N TYR A 532 -9.09 -1.24 -10.15
CA TYR A 532 -10.32 -0.49 -9.96
C TYR A 532 -11.22 -0.68 -11.17
N THR A 533 -12.48 -1.01 -10.90
CA THR A 533 -13.53 -1.14 -11.91
C THR A 533 -14.54 -0.03 -11.74
N PHE A 534 -14.98 0.54 -12.84
CA PHE A 534 -15.86 1.71 -12.84
C PHE A 534 -17.06 1.47 -13.76
N GLY A 535 -18.24 1.90 -13.30
CA GLY A 535 -19.46 1.97 -14.11
C GLY A 535 -19.81 0.66 -14.81
N GLY A 536 -20.52 0.72 -15.92
CA GLY A 536 -20.93 -0.45 -16.69
C GLY A 536 -22.41 -0.75 -16.58
N ARG A 537 -22.85 -1.78 -17.28
CA ARG A 537 -24.26 -2.15 -17.42
C ARG A 537 -24.54 -3.54 -16.85
N ARG A 538 -25.52 -3.60 -15.96
CA ARG A 538 -25.96 -4.81 -15.27
C ARG A 538 -26.89 -5.66 -16.15
N ARG A 539 -27.04 -6.93 -15.80
CA ARG A 539 -28.07 -7.82 -16.38
C ARG A 539 -29.45 -7.47 -15.81
N GLY A 540 -30.48 -7.30 -16.66
CA GLY A 540 -31.87 -7.13 -16.23
C GLY A 540 -32.55 -5.82 -16.65
N ALA A 541 -33.89 -5.81 -16.72
CA ALA A 541 -34.69 -4.82 -17.47
C ALA A 541 -34.98 -3.49 -16.73
N LYS A 542 -34.77 -2.40 -17.49
CA LYS A 542 -35.32 -1.03 -17.41
C LYS A 542 -34.94 -0.14 -16.22
N ASP A 543 -34.93 -0.59 -14.97
CA ASP A 543 -34.56 0.28 -13.83
C ASP A 543 -33.13 0.00 -13.34
N ARG A 544 -32.34 1.06 -13.12
CA ARG A 544 -30.94 0.99 -12.61
C ARG A 544 -30.03 0.05 -13.42
N LEU A 545 -30.23 0.05 -14.73
CA LEU A 545 -29.43 -0.73 -15.70
C LEU A 545 -27.94 -0.38 -15.64
N TYR A 546 -27.62 0.88 -15.35
CA TYR A 546 -26.25 1.37 -15.24
C TYR A 546 -25.85 1.40 -13.77
N THR A 547 -24.64 0.93 -13.49
CA THR A 547 -24.07 1.01 -12.16
C THR A 547 -23.21 2.26 -12.03
N ASP A 548 -23.22 2.86 -10.86
CA ASP A 548 -22.25 3.85 -10.43
C ASP A 548 -21.13 3.23 -9.57
N ILE A 549 -21.28 1.98 -9.15
CA ILE A 549 -20.37 1.33 -8.20
C ILE A 549 -18.92 1.32 -8.73
N ILE A 550 -18.00 1.70 -7.84
CA ILE A 550 -16.57 1.48 -7.98
C ILE A 550 -16.17 0.28 -7.11
N GLU A 551 -15.57 -0.74 -7.71
CA GLU A 551 -15.04 -1.90 -6.99
C GLU A 551 -13.53 -2.00 -7.16
N CYS A 552 -12.86 -2.34 -6.07
CA CYS A 552 -11.42 -2.53 -6.00
C CYS A 552 -11.11 -4.00 -5.76
N PHE A 553 -10.30 -4.61 -6.61
CA PHE A 553 -9.72 -5.93 -6.35
C PHE A 553 -8.32 -5.76 -5.77
N ASP A 554 -8.12 -6.30 -4.58
CA ASP A 554 -6.81 -6.34 -3.92
C ASP A 554 -6.17 -7.73 -4.15
N PRO A 555 -5.09 -7.83 -4.96
CA PRO A 555 -4.44 -9.10 -5.22
C PRO A 555 -3.87 -9.79 -3.96
N LYS A 556 -3.56 -9.02 -2.90
CA LYS A 556 -3.04 -9.58 -1.64
C LYS A 556 -4.14 -10.23 -0.82
N LYS A 557 -5.35 -9.67 -0.87
CA LYS A 557 -6.54 -10.25 -0.20
C LYS A 557 -7.26 -11.28 -1.06
N ASN A 558 -7.02 -11.27 -2.38
CA ASN A 558 -7.78 -12.01 -3.38
C ASN A 558 -9.29 -11.82 -3.20
N ALA A 559 -9.73 -10.55 -3.16
CA ALA A 559 -11.12 -10.19 -2.93
C ALA A 559 -11.47 -8.84 -3.57
N TRP A 560 -12.75 -8.70 -3.95
CA TRP A 560 -13.35 -7.44 -4.39
C TRP A 560 -14.00 -6.71 -3.21
N GLU A 561 -13.81 -5.39 -3.15
CA GLU A 561 -14.44 -4.52 -2.16
C GLU A 561 -15.10 -3.33 -2.89
N LYS A 562 -16.31 -2.95 -2.47
CA LYS A 562 -16.94 -1.69 -2.92
C LYS A 562 -16.24 -0.53 -2.24
N VAL A 563 -15.64 0.36 -3.02
CA VAL A 563 -14.83 1.49 -2.52
C VAL A 563 -15.47 2.85 -2.77
N GLY A 564 -16.52 2.92 -3.58
CA GLY A 564 -17.22 4.18 -3.83
C GLY A 564 -18.25 4.10 -4.94
N THR A 565 -18.61 5.26 -5.46
CA THR A 565 -19.52 5.43 -6.61
C THR A 565 -19.02 6.57 -7.49
N ILE A 566 -19.09 6.40 -8.81
CA ILE A 566 -18.91 7.51 -9.75
C ILE A 566 -20.06 8.52 -9.60
N PRO A 567 -19.86 9.81 -9.90
CA PRO A 567 -20.89 10.84 -9.68
C PRO A 567 -22.18 10.58 -10.46
N ILE A 568 -22.06 10.01 -11.67
CA ILE A 568 -23.19 9.74 -12.55
C ILE A 568 -23.09 8.32 -13.11
N PRO A 569 -24.12 7.46 -12.95
CA PRO A 569 -24.13 6.12 -13.53
C PRO A 569 -23.99 6.13 -15.05
N MET A 570 -22.95 5.46 -15.56
CA MET A 570 -22.61 5.45 -16.98
C MET A 570 -22.02 4.09 -17.41
N TYR A 571 -22.06 3.81 -18.71
CA TYR A 571 -21.34 2.70 -19.32
C TYR A 571 -20.66 3.12 -20.63
N SER A 572 -19.76 2.28 -21.16
CA SER A 572 -19.10 2.50 -22.46
C SER A 572 -18.28 3.81 -22.52
N TYR A 573 -17.65 4.22 -21.42
CA TYR A 573 -16.66 5.30 -21.42
C TYR A 573 -15.25 4.75 -21.56
N GLY A 574 -14.36 5.57 -22.12
CA GLY A 574 -12.93 5.27 -22.11
C GLY A 574 -12.39 5.34 -20.69
N CYS A 575 -11.45 4.47 -20.35
CA CYS A 575 -10.77 4.52 -19.05
C CYS A 575 -9.29 4.30 -19.26
N VAL A 576 -8.47 5.20 -18.71
CA VAL A 576 -7.02 5.10 -18.78
C VAL A 576 -6.38 5.54 -17.47
N ARG A 577 -5.15 5.11 -17.24
CA ARG A 577 -4.34 5.52 -16.09
C ARG A 577 -3.29 6.55 -16.53
N ILE A 578 -3.24 7.68 -15.84
CA ILE A 578 -2.16 8.68 -15.99
C ILE A 578 -1.66 9.12 -14.62
N PHE A 579 -0.62 9.94 -14.61
CA PHE A 579 -0.12 10.64 -13.43
C PHE A 579 -0.48 12.12 -13.51
N LEU A 580 -1.19 12.64 -12.50
CA LEU A 580 -1.50 14.06 -12.38
C LEU A 580 -0.66 14.69 -11.28
N ASN A 581 -0.11 15.87 -11.54
CA ASN A 581 0.59 16.64 -10.53
C ASN A 581 -0.42 17.48 -9.75
N GLU A 582 -0.36 17.45 -8.43
CA GLU A 582 -1.10 18.40 -7.60
C GLU A 582 -0.61 19.81 -7.94
N LYS A 583 -1.51 20.62 -8.50
CA LYS A 583 -1.25 22.06 -8.59
C LYS A 583 -1.24 22.58 -7.15
N PRO A 584 -0.20 23.31 -6.71
CA PRO A 584 -0.24 23.95 -5.40
C PRO A 584 -1.54 24.77 -5.34
N HIS A 585 -2.31 24.59 -4.27
CA HIS A 585 -3.42 25.49 -3.99
C HIS A 585 -2.88 26.91 -4.03
N SER A 586 -3.32 27.68 -5.02
CA SER A 586 -3.09 29.11 -5.05
C SER A 586 -3.97 29.69 -3.94
N ASP A 587 -3.39 29.83 -2.76
CA ASP A 587 -3.95 30.67 -1.69
C ASP A 587 -3.97 32.15 -2.11
#